data_AF-A0A959NRF0-F1
#
_entry.id   AF-A0A959NRF0-F1
#
_cell.length_a   1.000
_cell.length_b   1.000
_cell.length_c   1.000
_cell.angle_alpha   90.00
_cell.angle_beta   90.00
_cell.angle_gamma   90.00
#
_symmetry.space_group_name_H-M   'P 1'
#
loop_
_entity.id
_entity.type
_entity.pdbx_description
1 polymer ?
#
loop_
_entity_poly.entity_id
_entity_poly.type
_entity_poly.pdbx_seq_one_letter_code
_entity_poly.pdbx_strand_id
1 'polypeptide(L)'
;GPYLNPELKGAMNESYLWKPSVSSFKEMWKASEGLMKMMTISPELDGALDVIREASFYGVVCSIGHSTASYEQVDLAIDRGAAHVTHMFNAMKPINHRNPGVAVAALLRDELKIQLIADTYHVHPATMEFLLKSKSSKGIILITDSIRVGGMHEGEKTQFSDQSVTLTGNKAVMEDGTIAGSTLTLNRAIKNMYETTGAKLTEAVRMATVNAAKVIKLDSGIISSGKPADFVVLDKELNVEMTIMNGEVRYNSNEE
;
A
#
# COMPACT_ATOMS: atom_id res chain seq x y z
N GLY A 1 2.51 -10.87 0.07
CA GLY A 1 2.53 -12.27 -0.39
C GLY A 1 3.68 -13.01 0.27
N PRO A 2 3.81 -14.33 0.09
CA PRO A 2 3.06 -15.16 -0.88
C PRO A 2 1.74 -15.74 -0.35
N TYR A 3 1.37 -15.45 0.90
CA TYR A 3 0.18 -15.98 1.56
C TYR A 3 -1.10 -15.20 1.20
N LEU A 4 -1.53 -15.28 -0.06
CA LEU A 4 -2.68 -14.54 -0.58
C LEU A 4 -3.80 -15.50 -1.00
N ASN A 5 -5.05 -15.06 -0.91
CA ASN A 5 -6.19 -15.87 -1.35
C ASN A 5 -6.22 -15.96 -2.89
N PRO A 6 -6.19 -17.16 -3.49
CA PRO A 6 -6.23 -17.32 -4.95
C PRO A 6 -7.45 -16.67 -5.62
N GLU A 7 -8.61 -16.63 -4.96
CA GLU A 7 -9.82 -16.00 -5.48
C GLU A 7 -9.63 -14.48 -5.71
N LEU A 8 -8.73 -13.87 -4.96
CA LEU A 8 -8.41 -12.44 -5.01
C LEU A 8 -6.94 -12.21 -5.34
N LYS A 9 -6.32 -13.11 -6.12
CA LYS A 9 -4.90 -12.99 -6.52
C LYS A 9 -4.58 -11.70 -7.28
N GLY A 10 -5.57 -11.12 -7.98
CA GLY A 10 -5.35 -9.96 -8.84
C GLY A 10 -4.27 -10.26 -9.88
N ALA A 11 -3.27 -9.38 -9.96
CA ALA A 11 -2.12 -9.52 -10.87
C ALA A 11 -1.06 -10.56 -10.41
N MET A 12 -1.24 -11.23 -9.27
CA MET A 12 -0.27 -12.22 -8.78
C MET A 12 -0.43 -13.55 -9.50
N ASN A 13 0.67 -14.15 -9.93
CA ASN A 13 0.66 -15.49 -10.49
C ASN A 13 0.33 -16.51 -9.38
N GLU A 14 -0.73 -17.27 -9.62
CA GLU A 14 -1.28 -18.23 -8.66
C GLU A 14 -0.28 -19.33 -8.28
N SER A 15 0.61 -19.72 -9.21
CA SER A 15 1.63 -20.74 -8.94
C SER A 15 2.67 -20.29 -7.90
N TYR A 16 2.75 -19.00 -7.61
CA TYR A 16 3.63 -18.42 -6.59
C TYR A 16 2.94 -18.18 -5.26
N LEU A 17 1.65 -18.49 -5.15
CA LEU A 17 0.93 -18.40 -3.88
C LEU A 17 1.19 -19.64 -3.03
N TRP A 18 1.55 -19.42 -1.77
CA TRP A 18 1.93 -20.48 -0.85
C TRP A 18 0.88 -20.65 0.24
N LYS A 19 0.76 -21.88 0.75
CA LYS A 19 0.01 -22.11 1.99
C LYS A 19 0.76 -21.47 3.16
N PRO A 20 0.09 -20.71 4.05
CA PRO A 20 0.73 -20.13 5.22
C PRO A 20 1.33 -21.21 6.13
N SER A 21 2.59 -21.02 6.54
CA SER A 21 3.18 -21.80 7.62
C SER A 21 4.26 -20.99 8.33
N VAL A 22 4.37 -21.17 9.65
CA VAL A 22 5.39 -20.51 10.46
C VAL A 22 6.81 -20.88 9.99
N SER A 23 7.02 -22.12 9.51
CA SER A 23 8.30 -22.56 8.99
C SER A 23 8.71 -21.78 7.73
N SER A 24 7.84 -21.70 6.73
CA SER A 24 8.14 -20.96 5.49
C SER A 24 8.29 -19.46 5.75
N PHE A 25 7.51 -18.90 6.69
CA PHE A 25 7.68 -17.51 7.11
C PHE A 25 9.08 -17.28 7.70
N LYS A 26 9.54 -18.16 8.61
CA LYS A 26 10.87 -18.07 9.21
C LYS A 26 11.98 -18.16 8.17
N GLU A 27 11.83 -18.98 7.15
CA GLU A 27 12.78 -19.06 6.05
C GLU A 27 12.86 -17.75 5.26
N MET A 28 11.71 -17.18 4.87
CA MET A 28 11.67 -15.88 4.19
C MET A 28 12.22 -14.75 5.06
N TRP A 29 11.86 -14.73 6.35
CA TRP A 29 12.34 -13.72 7.28
C TRP A 29 13.86 -13.80 7.47
N LYS A 30 14.41 -15.01 7.65
CA LYS A 30 15.87 -15.22 7.70
C LYS A 30 16.56 -14.77 6.42
N ALA A 31 16.01 -15.15 5.25
CA ALA A 31 16.54 -14.76 3.95
C ALA A 31 16.47 -13.24 3.70
N SER A 32 15.59 -12.52 4.40
CA SER A 32 15.50 -11.06 4.30
C SER A 32 16.60 -10.32 5.06
N GLU A 33 17.37 -11.00 5.92
CA GLU A 33 18.46 -10.39 6.69
C GLU A 33 18.03 -9.14 7.49
N GLY A 34 16.78 -9.13 7.97
CA GLY A 34 16.21 -8.03 8.74
C GLY A 34 15.64 -6.88 7.91
N LEU A 35 15.64 -6.99 6.57
CA LEU A 35 15.09 -6.00 5.65
C LEU A 35 13.58 -6.11 5.48
N MET A 36 12.96 -7.27 5.76
CA MET A 36 11.51 -7.43 5.71
C MET A 36 10.84 -6.59 6.81
N LYS A 37 10.14 -5.51 6.43
CA LYS A 37 9.39 -4.65 7.36
C LYS A 37 7.89 -4.88 7.35
N MET A 38 7.36 -5.42 6.26
CA MET A 38 5.94 -5.62 6.05
C MET A 38 5.68 -6.84 5.17
N MET A 39 4.56 -7.51 5.41
CA MET A 39 4.08 -8.60 4.57
C MET A 39 2.56 -8.51 4.43
N THR A 40 2.08 -8.53 3.18
CA THR A 40 0.65 -8.70 2.90
C THR A 40 0.25 -10.17 3.00
N ILE A 41 -0.81 -10.46 3.75
CA ILE A 41 -1.33 -11.81 4.03
C ILE A 41 -2.86 -11.81 4.12
N SER A 42 -3.49 -12.90 3.65
CA SER A 42 -4.93 -13.14 3.77
C SER A 42 -5.23 -13.93 5.04
N PRO A 43 -5.88 -13.33 6.07
CA PRO A 43 -6.02 -13.94 7.40
C PRO A 43 -6.99 -15.13 7.44
N GLU A 44 -7.85 -15.28 6.44
CA GLU A 44 -8.81 -16.40 6.35
C GLU A 44 -8.17 -17.73 5.94
N LEU A 45 -6.91 -17.72 5.49
CA LEU A 45 -6.21 -18.94 5.07
C LEU A 45 -5.74 -19.75 6.28
N ASP A 46 -5.80 -21.08 6.16
CA ASP A 46 -5.31 -21.99 7.19
C ASP A 46 -3.84 -21.70 7.53
N GLY A 47 -3.55 -21.55 8.83
CA GLY A 47 -2.21 -21.21 9.34
C GLY A 47 -1.84 -19.72 9.26
N ALA A 48 -2.63 -18.86 8.62
CA ALA A 48 -2.30 -17.44 8.47
C ALA A 48 -2.24 -16.72 9.82
N LEU A 49 -3.16 -17.01 10.73
CA LEU A 49 -3.18 -16.41 12.07
C LEU A 49 -1.92 -16.71 12.90
N ASP A 50 -1.35 -17.91 12.75
CA ASP A 50 -0.09 -18.27 13.41
C ASP A 50 1.10 -17.56 12.77
N VAL A 51 1.11 -17.44 11.44
CA VAL A 51 2.10 -16.65 10.71
C VAL A 51 2.04 -15.17 11.12
N ILE A 52 0.84 -14.59 11.26
CA ILE A 52 0.65 -13.20 11.67
C ILE A 52 1.25 -12.96 13.06
N ARG A 53 0.97 -13.86 14.00
CA ARG A 53 1.55 -13.80 15.35
C ARG A 53 3.07 -13.86 15.32
N GLU A 54 3.62 -14.82 14.59
CA GLU A 54 5.07 -14.99 14.51
C GLU A 54 5.73 -13.77 13.85
N ALA A 55 5.18 -13.29 12.75
CA ALA A 55 5.70 -12.13 12.02
C ALA A 55 5.67 -10.86 12.89
N SER A 56 4.58 -10.64 13.62
CA SER A 56 4.45 -9.54 14.58
C SER A 56 5.52 -9.61 15.68
N PHE A 57 5.80 -10.82 16.21
CA PHE A 57 6.87 -11.03 17.19
C PHE A 57 8.26 -10.61 16.66
N TYR A 58 8.54 -10.87 15.39
CA TYR A 58 9.77 -10.41 14.73
C TYR A 58 9.74 -8.96 14.24
N GLY A 59 8.68 -8.21 14.56
CA GLY A 59 8.53 -6.80 14.18
C GLY A 59 8.18 -6.55 12.71
N VAL A 60 7.71 -7.59 12.00
CA VAL A 60 7.18 -7.46 10.64
C VAL A 60 5.71 -7.05 10.72
N VAL A 61 5.34 -5.96 10.04
CA VAL A 61 3.95 -5.51 9.99
C VAL A 61 3.14 -6.42 9.06
N CYS A 62 2.15 -7.11 9.62
CA CYS A 62 1.19 -7.87 8.82
C CYS A 62 0.09 -6.96 8.29
N SER A 63 -0.04 -6.94 6.96
CA SER A 63 -1.05 -6.17 6.23
C SER A 63 -2.09 -7.10 5.63
N ILE A 64 -3.37 -6.90 5.93
CA ILE A 64 -4.46 -7.69 5.36
C ILE A 64 -4.70 -7.23 3.91
N GLY A 65 -4.76 -8.15 2.95
CA GLY A 65 -5.03 -7.81 1.56
C GLY A 65 -5.16 -9.07 0.71
N HIS A 66 -5.69 -8.94 -0.53
CA HIS A 66 -6.01 -10.09 -1.39
C HIS A 66 -6.84 -11.13 -0.63
N SER A 67 -7.87 -10.67 0.08
CA SER A 67 -8.52 -11.42 1.14
C SER A 67 -10.03 -11.36 1.05
N THR A 68 -10.65 -12.52 1.24
CA THR A 68 -12.10 -12.72 1.31
C THR A 68 -12.62 -12.73 2.74
N ALA A 69 -11.76 -12.37 3.71
CA ALA A 69 -12.02 -12.48 5.14
C ALA A 69 -13.30 -11.76 5.56
N SER A 70 -14.01 -12.43 6.47
CA SER A 70 -15.10 -11.83 7.25
C SER A 70 -14.56 -10.77 8.21
N TYR A 71 -15.47 -9.98 8.76
CA TYR A 71 -15.13 -8.97 9.77
C TYR A 71 -14.50 -9.64 11.01
N GLU A 72 -15.08 -10.76 11.45
CA GLU A 72 -14.64 -11.53 12.61
C GLU A 72 -13.24 -12.13 12.40
N GLN A 73 -12.90 -12.55 11.17
CA GLN A 73 -11.55 -13.02 10.85
C GLN A 73 -10.53 -11.89 10.86
N VAL A 74 -10.92 -10.67 10.50
CA VAL A 74 -10.05 -9.50 10.65
C VAL A 74 -9.81 -9.18 12.12
N ASP A 75 -10.84 -9.26 12.97
CA ASP A 75 -10.70 -9.07 14.41
C ASP A 75 -9.72 -10.09 15.02
N LEU A 76 -9.85 -11.36 14.65
CA LEU A 76 -8.88 -12.40 15.05
C LEU A 76 -7.47 -12.10 14.54
N ALA A 77 -7.32 -11.55 13.32
CA ALA A 77 -6.02 -11.16 12.81
C ALA A 77 -5.40 -10.00 13.60
N ILE A 78 -6.20 -9.02 14.02
CA ILE A 78 -5.77 -7.93 14.90
C ILE A 78 -5.30 -8.50 16.25
N ASP A 79 -6.05 -9.44 16.84
CA ASP A 79 -5.66 -10.13 18.08
C ASP A 79 -4.34 -10.92 17.95
N ARG A 80 -3.95 -11.26 16.72
CA ARG A 80 -2.67 -11.89 16.40
C ARG A 80 -1.57 -10.89 16.00
N GLY A 81 -1.88 -9.60 15.91
CA GLY A 81 -0.91 -8.55 15.64
C GLY A 81 -0.92 -8.00 14.22
N ALA A 82 -1.95 -8.27 13.42
CA ALA A 82 -2.18 -7.53 12.19
C ALA A 82 -2.46 -6.05 12.49
N ALA A 83 -1.86 -5.15 11.73
CA ALA A 83 -1.88 -3.71 12.02
C ALA A 83 -2.08 -2.83 10.77
N HIS A 84 -2.38 -3.46 9.63
CA HIS A 84 -2.46 -2.77 8.35
C HIS A 84 -3.44 -3.44 7.37
N VAL A 85 -3.91 -2.68 6.39
CA VAL A 85 -4.65 -3.15 5.21
C VAL A 85 -3.97 -2.63 3.94
N THR A 86 -3.74 -3.53 3.00
CA THR A 86 -3.09 -3.26 1.70
C THR A 86 -4.12 -2.67 0.73
N HIS A 87 -3.70 -1.67 -0.06
CA HIS A 87 -4.44 -1.04 -1.18
C HIS A 87 -5.97 -1.09 -1.08
N MET A 88 -6.52 -0.42 -0.06
CA MET A 88 -7.95 -0.39 0.29
C MET A 88 -8.89 -0.44 -0.92
N PHE A 89 -9.92 -1.28 -0.80
CA PHE A 89 -10.91 -1.64 -1.83
C PHE A 89 -10.42 -2.55 -2.96
N ASN A 90 -9.12 -2.67 -3.20
CA ASN A 90 -8.56 -3.52 -4.26
C ASN A 90 -8.33 -4.95 -3.73
N ALA A 91 -8.64 -5.95 -4.57
CA ALA A 91 -8.49 -7.37 -4.23
C ALA A 91 -9.10 -7.73 -2.85
N MET A 92 -10.30 -7.22 -2.57
CA MET A 92 -11.09 -7.53 -1.38
C MET A 92 -12.57 -7.57 -1.72
N LYS A 93 -13.39 -8.23 -0.88
CA LYS A 93 -14.84 -8.26 -1.09
C LYS A 93 -15.44 -6.85 -0.97
N PRO A 94 -16.43 -6.48 -1.82
CA PRO A 94 -17.17 -5.24 -1.67
C PRO A 94 -17.89 -5.15 -0.31
N ILE A 95 -18.17 -3.92 0.14
CA ILE A 95 -18.95 -3.70 1.35
C ILE A 95 -20.37 -4.25 1.15
N ASN A 96 -20.79 -5.14 2.04
CA ASN A 96 -22.15 -5.66 2.11
C ASN A 96 -22.72 -5.45 3.52
N HIS A 97 -24.00 -5.08 3.63
CA HIS A 97 -24.63 -4.72 4.91
C HIS A 97 -24.74 -5.88 5.90
N ARG A 98 -24.74 -7.15 5.44
CA ARG A 98 -24.74 -8.33 6.32
C ARG A 98 -23.36 -8.95 6.49
N ASN A 99 -22.50 -8.79 5.49
CA ASN A 99 -21.14 -9.33 5.47
C ASN A 99 -20.15 -8.17 5.24
N PRO A 100 -19.85 -7.38 6.28
CA PRO A 100 -19.12 -6.11 6.13
C PRO A 100 -17.65 -6.28 5.71
N GLY A 101 -17.04 -7.43 6.04
CA GLY A 101 -15.73 -7.86 5.55
C GLY A 101 -14.57 -6.93 5.92
N VAL A 102 -13.46 -7.08 5.19
CA VAL A 102 -12.20 -6.35 5.43
C VAL A 102 -12.39 -4.84 5.38
N ALA A 103 -13.14 -4.32 4.41
CA ALA A 103 -13.26 -2.88 4.20
C ALA A 103 -13.88 -2.17 5.40
N VAL A 104 -14.98 -2.68 5.96
CA VAL A 104 -15.62 -2.07 7.13
C VAL A 104 -14.76 -2.27 8.38
N ALA A 105 -14.14 -3.44 8.56
CA ALA A 105 -13.22 -3.67 9.67
C ALA A 105 -12.07 -2.66 9.68
N ALA A 106 -11.45 -2.43 8.53
CA ALA A 106 -10.37 -1.46 8.36
C ALA A 106 -10.80 -0.04 8.75
N LEU A 107 -12.03 0.37 8.40
CA LEU A 107 -12.57 1.68 8.72
C LEU A 107 -12.80 1.86 10.22
N LEU A 108 -13.35 0.84 10.90
CA LEU A 108 -13.75 0.93 12.30
C LEU A 108 -12.61 0.66 13.30
N ARG A 109 -11.58 -0.11 12.91
CA ARG A 109 -10.50 -0.53 13.82
C ARG A 109 -9.28 0.37 13.72
N ASP A 110 -9.06 1.21 14.73
CA ASP A 110 -7.96 2.18 14.78
C ASP A 110 -6.55 1.55 14.80
N GLU A 111 -6.48 0.28 15.19
CA GLU A 111 -5.30 -0.59 15.13
C GLU A 111 -4.79 -0.76 13.69
N LEU A 112 -5.71 -0.72 12.71
CA LEU A 112 -5.38 -0.89 11.30
C LEU A 112 -5.10 0.47 10.64
N LYS A 113 -3.89 0.63 10.10
CA LYS A 113 -3.63 1.62 9.05
C LYS A 113 -4.05 1.08 7.69
N ILE A 114 -4.34 1.97 6.77
CA ILE A 114 -4.87 1.62 5.47
C ILE A 114 -4.02 2.24 4.37
N GLN A 115 -3.57 1.43 3.42
CA GLN A 115 -2.92 1.92 2.22
C GLN A 115 -3.95 2.34 1.16
N LEU A 116 -3.69 3.44 0.46
CA LEU A 116 -4.53 3.94 -0.62
C LEU A 116 -3.68 4.25 -1.86
N ILE A 117 -4.09 3.70 -3.00
CA ILE A 117 -3.61 4.09 -4.33
C ILE A 117 -4.50 5.25 -4.80
N ALA A 118 -4.06 6.49 -4.60
CA ALA A 118 -4.84 7.68 -4.93
C ALA A 118 -4.58 8.15 -6.37
N ASP A 119 -4.82 7.29 -7.36
CA ASP A 119 -4.66 7.61 -8.79
C ASP A 119 -5.97 7.98 -9.50
N THR A 120 -7.09 8.04 -8.75
CA THR A 120 -8.47 8.26 -9.24
C THR A 120 -9.02 7.17 -10.16
N TYR A 121 -8.28 6.07 -10.32
CA TYR A 121 -8.65 4.96 -11.19
C TYR A 121 -8.89 3.68 -10.40
N HIS A 122 -7.93 3.28 -9.54
CA HIS A 122 -8.12 2.17 -8.60
C HIS A 122 -9.26 2.49 -7.63
N VAL A 123 -9.37 3.74 -7.22
CA VAL A 123 -10.40 4.21 -6.30
C VAL A 123 -10.99 5.51 -6.84
N HIS A 124 -12.31 5.50 -7.05
CA HIS A 124 -13.05 6.69 -7.49
C HIS A 124 -12.93 7.82 -6.46
N PRO A 125 -12.82 9.11 -6.87
CA PRO A 125 -12.65 10.23 -5.94
C PRO A 125 -13.64 10.31 -4.78
N ALA A 126 -14.94 10.07 -5.05
CA ALA A 126 -15.96 10.02 -3.99
C ALA A 126 -15.69 8.94 -2.92
N THR A 127 -15.11 7.80 -3.33
CA THR A 127 -14.71 6.72 -2.41
C THR A 127 -13.46 7.10 -1.63
N MET A 128 -12.52 7.84 -2.24
CA MET A 128 -11.36 8.40 -1.53
C MET A 128 -11.79 9.43 -0.46
N GLU A 129 -12.75 10.31 -0.80
CA GLU A 129 -13.34 11.25 0.16
C GLU A 129 -14.08 10.52 1.30
N PHE A 130 -14.87 9.49 0.98
CA PHE A 130 -15.52 8.64 1.97
C PHE A 130 -14.50 7.99 2.92
N LEU A 131 -13.40 7.46 2.38
CA LEU A 131 -12.31 6.88 3.16
C LEU A 131 -11.67 7.93 4.09
N LEU A 132 -11.39 9.12 3.58
CA LEU A 132 -10.84 10.23 4.36
C LEU A 132 -11.74 10.62 5.53
N LYS A 133 -13.05 10.78 5.28
CA LYS A 133 -14.03 11.14 6.32
C LYS A 133 -14.18 10.05 7.37
N SER A 134 -14.09 8.78 6.97
CA SER A 134 -14.33 7.64 7.85
C SER A 134 -13.09 7.27 8.67
N LYS A 135 -11.90 7.25 8.06
CA LYS A 135 -10.66 6.78 8.71
C LYS A 135 -9.78 7.91 9.25
N SER A 136 -9.99 9.14 8.79
CA SER A 136 -9.12 10.30 8.96
C SER A 136 -7.75 10.18 8.28
N SER A 137 -7.15 11.33 8.01
CA SER A 137 -5.79 11.45 7.49
C SER A 137 -4.69 10.85 8.39
N LYS A 138 -5.00 10.48 9.64
CA LYS A 138 -4.06 9.80 10.55
C LYS A 138 -4.03 8.28 10.37
N GLY A 139 -5.04 7.71 9.70
CA GLY A 139 -5.19 6.28 9.48
C GLY A 139 -4.88 5.83 8.05
N ILE A 140 -4.70 6.77 7.13
CA ILE A 140 -4.48 6.51 5.70
C ILE A 140 -3.02 6.72 5.34
N ILE A 141 -2.50 5.87 4.47
CA ILE A 141 -1.14 5.90 3.94
C ILE A 141 -1.23 5.88 2.43
N LEU A 142 -0.70 6.91 1.78
CA LEU A 142 -0.62 6.93 0.32
C LEU A 142 0.50 6.01 -0.12
N ILE A 143 0.17 5.10 -1.03
CA ILE A 143 1.13 4.26 -1.74
C ILE A 143 0.97 4.50 -3.23
N THR A 144 2.01 4.18 -3.99
CA THR A 144 1.88 4.16 -5.44
C THR A 144 1.32 2.82 -5.91
N ASP A 145 1.79 1.72 -5.33
CA ASP A 145 1.69 0.39 -5.95
C ASP A 145 2.19 0.39 -7.39
N SER A 146 3.15 1.28 -7.71
CA SER A 146 3.65 1.42 -9.07
C SER A 146 4.63 0.30 -9.40
N ILE A 147 4.48 -0.27 -10.58
CA ILE A 147 5.35 -1.31 -11.11
C ILE A 147 6.26 -0.74 -12.20
N ARG A 148 7.22 -1.55 -12.67
CA ARG A 148 8.24 -1.15 -13.67
C ARG A 148 7.64 -0.38 -14.86
N VAL A 149 6.46 -0.78 -15.33
CA VAL A 149 5.82 -0.17 -16.50
C VAL A 149 5.44 1.31 -16.29
N GLY A 150 5.33 1.79 -15.05
CA GLY A 150 5.01 3.19 -14.75
C GLY A 150 6.11 4.19 -15.13
N GLY A 151 7.32 3.73 -15.44
CA GLY A 151 8.41 4.56 -15.95
C GLY A 151 8.74 4.32 -17.43
N MET A 152 7.89 3.57 -18.15
CA MET A 152 8.09 3.17 -19.55
C MET A 152 7.32 4.07 -20.52
N HIS A 153 7.62 3.98 -21.82
CA HIS A 153 6.86 4.70 -22.85
C HIS A 153 5.53 4.01 -23.16
N GLU A 154 4.55 4.78 -23.63
CA GLU A 154 3.22 4.26 -24.02
C GLU A 154 3.34 3.09 -25.01
N GLY A 155 2.59 2.02 -24.75
CA GLY A 155 2.60 0.81 -25.58
C GLY A 155 3.77 -0.14 -25.32
N GLU A 156 4.76 0.23 -24.50
CA GLU A 156 5.83 -0.68 -24.11
C GLU A 156 5.31 -1.79 -23.18
N LYS A 157 5.97 -2.96 -23.28
CA LYS A 157 5.64 -4.17 -22.52
C LYS A 157 6.75 -4.55 -21.56
N THR A 158 6.36 -5.08 -20.41
CA THR A 158 7.27 -5.72 -19.46
C THR A 158 6.61 -6.92 -18.79
N GLN A 159 7.27 -7.49 -17.80
CA GLN A 159 6.79 -8.63 -17.03
C GLN A 159 6.52 -8.21 -15.58
N PHE A 160 5.38 -8.64 -15.04
CA PHE A 160 5.05 -8.58 -13.63
C PHE A 160 4.53 -9.95 -13.18
N SER A 161 5.19 -10.56 -12.19
CA SER A 161 4.86 -11.92 -11.75
C SER A 161 4.87 -12.94 -12.90
N ASP A 162 5.83 -12.82 -13.83
CA ASP A 162 5.96 -13.60 -15.07
C ASP A 162 4.75 -13.54 -16.01
N GLN A 163 4.03 -12.43 -15.95
CA GLN A 163 2.92 -12.12 -16.84
C GLN A 163 3.17 -10.81 -17.58
N SER A 164 2.81 -10.79 -18.85
CA SER A 164 2.94 -9.63 -19.75
C SER A 164 2.05 -8.48 -19.26
N VAL A 165 2.65 -7.31 -19.10
CA VAL A 165 1.94 -6.06 -18.76
C VAL A 165 2.34 -4.97 -19.74
N THR A 166 1.36 -4.23 -20.24
CA THR A 166 1.55 -3.13 -21.19
C THR A 166 1.14 -1.80 -20.57
N LEU A 167 1.85 -0.72 -20.90
CA LEU A 167 1.37 0.63 -20.60
C LEU A 167 0.29 1.02 -21.61
N THR A 168 -0.91 1.32 -21.12
CA THR A 168 -2.02 1.83 -21.94
C THR A 168 -2.60 3.09 -21.29
N GLY A 169 -2.24 4.25 -21.83
CA GLY A 169 -2.39 5.56 -21.21
C GLY A 169 -1.61 5.63 -19.90
N ASN A 170 -2.31 5.90 -18.79
CA ASN A 170 -1.71 5.92 -17.46
C ASN A 170 -1.89 4.59 -16.70
N LYS A 171 -2.14 3.48 -17.41
CA LYS A 171 -2.54 2.20 -16.78
C LYS A 171 -1.57 1.08 -17.13
N ALA A 172 -1.24 0.30 -16.12
CA ALA A 172 -0.56 -0.97 -16.27
C ALA A 172 -1.62 -2.07 -16.47
N VAL A 173 -1.72 -2.63 -17.68
CA VAL A 173 -2.80 -3.56 -18.04
C VAL A 173 -2.23 -4.89 -18.54
N MET A 174 -2.76 -5.98 -18.00
CA MET A 174 -2.49 -7.35 -18.45
C MET A 174 -3.29 -7.69 -19.71
N GLU A 175 -2.95 -8.80 -20.37
CA GLU A 175 -3.61 -9.22 -21.62
C GLU A 175 -5.10 -9.53 -21.44
N ASP A 176 -5.53 -9.93 -20.24
CA ASP A 176 -6.92 -10.21 -19.88
C ASP A 176 -7.71 -8.96 -19.43
N GLY A 177 -7.06 -7.78 -19.42
CA GLY A 177 -7.64 -6.52 -18.95
C GLY A 177 -7.47 -6.27 -17.44
N THR A 178 -6.86 -7.19 -16.68
CA THR A 178 -6.57 -6.99 -15.26
C THR A 178 -5.59 -5.84 -15.07
N ILE A 179 -5.85 -4.99 -14.07
CA ILE A 179 -4.94 -3.90 -13.68
C ILE A 179 -3.81 -4.49 -12.83
N ALA A 180 -2.56 -4.21 -13.22
CA ALA A 180 -1.38 -4.72 -12.55
C ALA A 180 -0.58 -3.59 -11.91
N GLY A 181 -0.86 -3.30 -10.63
CA GLY A 181 -0.30 -2.14 -9.94
C GLY A 181 -0.69 -0.83 -10.64
N SER A 182 0.14 0.20 -10.51
CA SER A 182 -0.13 1.53 -11.05
C SER A 182 1.06 2.17 -11.78
N THR A 183 0.83 3.38 -12.28
CA THR A 183 1.85 4.30 -12.81
C THR A 183 1.93 5.58 -11.96
N LEU A 184 1.37 5.52 -10.74
CA LEU A 184 1.23 6.67 -9.84
C LEU A 184 2.59 7.06 -9.25
N THR A 185 2.84 8.35 -9.14
CA THR A 185 3.92 8.91 -8.32
C THR A 185 3.35 9.47 -7.02
N LEU A 186 4.14 9.50 -5.95
CA LEU A 186 3.66 9.98 -4.64
C LEU A 186 3.20 11.45 -4.66
N ASN A 187 3.87 12.32 -5.42
CA ASN A 187 3.45 13.73 -5.55
C ASN A 187 2.08 13.84 -6.27
N ARG A 188 1.82 13.00 -7.28
CA ARG A 188 0.49 12.89 -7.91
C ARG A 188 -0.56 12.34 -6.96
N ALA A 189 -0.21 11.38 -6.10
CA ALA A 189 -1.11 10.87 -5.06
C ALA A 189 -1.52 11.99 -4.08
N ILE A 190 -0.56 12.82 -3.64
CA ILE A 190 -0.81 13.99 -2.78
C ILE A 190 -1.73 14.98 -3.50
N LYS A 191 -1.41 15.31 -4.75
CA LYS A 191 -2.21 16.23 -5.59
C LYS A 191 -3.64 15.75 -5.75
N ASN A 192 -3.84 14.49 -6.09
CA ASN A 192 -5.17 13.91 -6.28
C ASN A 192 -5.99 13.96 -4.98
N MET A 193 -5.39 13.65 -3.82
CA MET A 193 -6.10 13.79 -2.53
C MET A 193 -6.49 15.24 -2.27
N TYR A 194 -5.58 16.19 -2.48
CA TYR A 194 -5.81 17.61 -2.26
C TYR A 194 -6.91 18.16 -3.18
N GLU A 195 -6.89 17.84 -4.47
CA GLU A 195 -7.79 18.39 -5.48
C GLU A 195 -9.18 17.74 -5.49
N THR A 196 -9.29 16.46 -5.11
CA THR A 196 -10.51 15.68 -5.38
C THR A 196 -11.27 15.20 -4.15
N THR A 197 -10.70 15.31 -2.94
CA THR A 197 -11.31 14.75 -1.71
C THR A 197 -11.60 15.77 -0.62
N GLY A 198 -11.19 17.03 -0.80
CA GLY A 198 -11.26 18.07 0.23
C GLY A 198 -10.23 17.93 1.34
N ALA A 199 -9.25 17.04 1.21
CA ALA A 199 -8.11 16.96 2.12
C ALA A 199 -7.33 18.27 2.14
N LYS A 200 -6.91 18.73 3.32
CA LYS A 200 -5.91 19.81 3.37
C LYS A 200 -4.58 19.29 2.84
N LEU A 201 -3.77 20.16 2.23
CA LEU A 201 -2.44 19.78 1.74
C LEU A 201 -1.58 19.12 2.84
N THR A 202 -1.63 19.63 4.07
CA THR A 202 -0.91 19.05 5.22
C THR A 202 -1.39 17.64 5.60
N GLU A 203 -2.66 17.32 5.35
CA GLU A 203 -3.20 15.98 5.53
C GLU A 203 -2.71 15.04 4.43
N ALA A 204 -2.75 15.49 3.17
CA ALA A 204 -2.23 14.73 2.04
C ALA A 204 -0.73 14.41 2.19
N VAL A 205 0.08 15.40 2.57
CA VAL A 205 1.50 15.22 2.89
C VAL A 205 1.69 14.24 4.04
N ARG A 206 0.91 14.35 5.12
CA ARG A 206 0.97 13.41 6.25
C ARG A 206 0.72 11.97 5.81
N MET A 207 -0.29 11.75 4.97
CA MET A 207 -0.62 10.41 4.46
C MET A 207 0.51 9.83 3.60
N ALA A 208 1.32 10.66 2.93
CA ALA A 208 2.47 10.24 2.12
C ALA A 208 3.81 10.14 2.90
N THR A 209 3.87 10.57 4.16
CA THR A 209 5.14 10.73 4.90
C THR A 209 5.11 10.08 6.28
N VAL A 210 4.82 10.87 7.33
CA VAL A 210 4.91 10.46 8.74
C VAL A 210 4.07 9.23 9.08
N ASN A 211 2.94 9.00 8.41
CA ASN A 211 2.13 7.82 8.70
C ASN A 211 2.86 6.53 8.31
N ALA A 212 3.51 6.50 7.13
CA ALA A 212 4.34 5.36 6.71
C ALA A 212 5.56 5.18 7.60
N ALA A 213 6.27 6.27 7.91
CA ALA A 213 7.44 6.25 8.79
C ALA A 213 7.12 5.64 10.16
N LYS A 214 5.96 5.99 10.75
CA LYS A 214 5.49 5.41 12.02
C LYS A 214 5.23 3.92 11.95
N VAL A 215 4.66 3.41 10.86
CA VAL A 215 4.35 1.99 10.69
C VAL A 215 5.62 1.14 10.72
N ILE A 216 6.66 1.57 10.00
CA ILE A 216 7.93 0.82 9.92
C ILE A 216 8.98 1.30 10.93
N LYS A 217 8.58 2.16 11.89
CA LYS A 217 9.44 2.75 12.94
C LYS A 217 10.69 3.45 12.38
N LEU A 218 10.54 4.12 11.24
CA LEU A 218 11.59 4.92 10.64
C LEU A 218 11.61 6.32 11.25
N ASP A 219 12.80 6.82 11.59
CA ASP A 219 12.95 8.16 12.18
C ASP A 219 12.91 9.29 11.13
N SER A 220 11.86 9.31 10.31
CA SER A 220 11.70 10.24 9.18
C SER A 220 10.24 10.69 9.01
N GLY A 221 9.95 11.46 7.96
CA GLY A 221 8.62 11.89 7.57
C GLY A 221 8.11 13.17 8.26
N ILE A 222 8.94 13.84 9.06
CA ILE A 222 8.66 15.16 9.63
C ILE A 222 9.86 16.09 9.45
N ILE A 223 9.59 17.38 9.25
CA ILE A 223 10.63 18.42 9.22
C ILE A 223 10.79 18.95 10.64
N SER A 224 11.89 18.58 11.30
CA SER A 224 12.22 19.03 12.65
C SER A 224 13.72 18.95 12.90
N SER A 225 14.22 19.79 13.82
CA SER A 225 15.63 19.75 14.22
C SER A 225 15.99 18.37 14.79
N GLY A 226 17.16 17.86 14.41
CA GLY A 226 17.64 16.54 14.82
C GLY A 226 17.07 15.35 14.03
N LYS A 227 16.26 15.59 12.99
CA LYS A 227 15.80 14.55 12.06
C LYS A 227 16.68 14.50 10.80
N PRO A 228 16.69 13.37 10.06
CA PRO A 228 17.32 13.31 8.75
C PRO A 228 16.85 14.45 7.85
N ALA A 229 17.78 15.05 7.11
CA ALA A 229 17.49 16.09 6.13
C ALA A 229 16.96 15.44 4.84
N ASP A 230 15.80 14.79 4.97
CA ASP A 230 15.04 14.17 3.88
C ASP A 230 13.80 15.03 3.61
N PHE A 231 13.80 15.79 2.52
CA PHE A 231 12.65 16.60 2.14
C PHE A 231 12.57 16.82 0.63
N VAL A 232 11.37 17.16 0.19
CA VAL A 232 11.04 17.44 -1.21
C VAL A 232 10.55 18.87 -1.33
N VAL A 233 11.00 19.57 -2.36
CA VAL A 233 10.49 20.88 -2.76
C VAL A 233 9.52 20.66 -3.92
N LEU A 234 8.31 21.21 -3.77
CA LEU A 234 7.25 21.11 -4.75
C LEU A 234 6.87 22.51 -5.25
N ASP A 235 6.56 22.63 -6.54
CA ASP A 235 5.97 23.85 -7.11
C ASP A 235 4.50 24.03 -6.68
N LYS A 236 3.83 25.06 -7.20
CA LYS A 236 2.43 25.36 -6.87
C LYS A 236 1.46 24.32 -7.41
N GLU A 237 1.86 23.60 -8.46
CA GLU A 237 1.12 22.55 -9.13
C GLU A 237 1.42 21.16 -8.55
N LEU A 238 2.25 21.10 -7.49
CA LEU A 238 2.73 19.90 -6.79
C LEU A 238 3.63 18.98 -7.64
N ASN A 239 4.32 19.53 -8.63
CA ASN A 239 5.42 18.86 -9.31
C ASN A 239 6.68 18.92 -8.44
N VAL A 240 7.57 17.93 -8.59
CA VAL A 240 8.81 17.87 -7.83
C VAL A 240 9.84 18.78 -8.48
N GLU A 241 10.33 19.78 -7.74
CA GLU A 241 11.44 20.65 -8.17
C GLU A 241 12.78 20.12 -7.66
N MET A 242 12.82 19.64 -6.41
CA MET A 242 14.05 19.19 -5.79
C MET A 242 13.79 18.08 -4.79
N THR A 243 14.66 17.06 -4.75
CA THR A 243 14.66 16.04 -3.69
C THR A 243 16.00 16.06 -2.98
N ILE A 244 15.96 16.15 -1.66
CA ILE A 244 17.14 16.11 -0.80
C ILE A 244 17.03 14.88 0.09
N MET A 245 18.10 14.10 0.15
CA MET A 245 18.22 12.91 1.01
C MET A 245 19.50 13.00 1.82
N ASN A 246 19.39 12.85 3.13
CA ASN A 246 20.49 13.00 4.08
C ASN A 246 21.28 14.32 3.88
N GLY A 247 20.60 15.39 3.49
CA GLY A 247 21.21 16.72 3.28
C GLY A 247 21.88 16.92 1.91
N GLU A 248 21.85 15.92 1.04
CA GLU A 248 22.40 16.01 -0.32
C GLU A 248 21.28 16.12 -1.36
N VAL A 249 21.44 17.01 -2.34
CA VAL A 249 20.53 17.10 -3.48
C VAL A 249 20.68 15.84 -4.33
N ARG A 250 19.58 15.10 -4.51
CA ARG A 250 19.51 13.88 -5.32
C ARG A 250 18.76 14.06 -6.64
N TYR A 251 17.98 15.12 -6.74
CA TYR A 251 17.24 15.50 -7.93
C TYR A 251 17.03 17.01 -7.91
N ASN A 252 17.19 17.66 -9.07
CA ASN A 252 16.87 19.05 -9.30
C ASN A 252 16.29 19.19 -10.72
N SER A 253 15.07 19.71 -10.85
CA SER A 253 14.39 19.84 -12.14
C SER A 253 15.05 20.85 -13.08
N ASN A 254 15.95 21.70 -12.57
CA ASN A 254 16.69 22.69 -13.37
C ASN A 254 18.06 22.18 -13.84
N GLU A 255 18.46 20.98 -13.43
CA GLU A 255 19.72 20.33 -13.80
C GLU A 255 19.39 19.09 -14.64
N GLU A 256 19.06 19.29 -15.92
CA GLU A 256 19.08 18.21 -16.93
C GLU A 256 20.52 17.89 -17.37
#